data_AF-A0A2G5KAQ5-F1
#
_entry.id   AF-A0A2G5KAQ5-F1
#
_cell.length_a   1.000
_cell.length_b   1.000
_cell.length_c   1.000
_cell.angle_alpha   90.00
_cell.angle_beta   90.00
_cell.angle_gamma   90.00
#
_symmetry.space_group_name_H-M   'P 1'
#
loop_
_entity.id
_entity.type
_entity.pdbx_description
1 polymer ?
#
loop_
_entity_poly.entity_id
_entity_poly.type
_entity_poly.pdbx_seq_one_letter_code
_entity_poly.pdbx_strand_id
1 'polypeptide(L)'
;MELGFVILAHENLHRVGALVEYLAKQNCAISLHIDAHTPAKESNALRDQFKTNKHVMFTDSIHCEWGRFSLVQASLSAAELLLQKHPNIGHVALISGSCLPIRPIKQFKHFLSRHKATDFIQSVSVEKDKWVQDGLNEERFTLYFPVSWKRNRFTFDKLVQAQRILGVNRQIPTHIEPHTGSQWWCLTGKTLQLIVNDPNRAVNDSYFKHCWIPDESYFQTLVRNHSERIESRSLTFAKFDAQGKPFILYDDHLDAISKSDAFFVRKVWVGADKMYAQLLASDRDKVPMSKVGAKSIDEHFEAALAQRTSGGVGYFNAGRFPGGYAGSRGQTVAPFAVYYGLNDLYPDIVNWLCKSSDMVCHGHLFHRQRVEFATGAKNFLGGLDGNVKIRNRNPYGFLQNLLWNDRENKHCFQFDLRDHQAVRTRLTQDENAHIIVIREGWILKYLAAKKVGKDVPSYARQLQDMERAFLLELEQSSTSASVSTFDLQDVLENPQQILNAATEILGDAPKHALLDMPKMVDLNGVNKALRDLKNAGLTLETVPLAKPAAEKQADKQPRSTPKLVQ
;
A
#
# COMPACT_ATOMS: atom_id res chain seq x y z
N MET A 1 2.94 46.00 -9.02
CA MET A 1 2.23 45.59 -7.80
C MET A 1 3.27 45.15 -6.79
N GLU A 2 3.16 45.62 -5.55
CA GLU A 2 4.03 45.19 -4.45
C GLU A 2 3.57 43.85 -3.91
N LEU A 3 4.50 42.93 -3.69
CA LEU A 3 4.23 41.56 -3.25
C LEU A 3 5.03 41.28 -1.98
N GLY A 4 4.34 40.78 -0.97
CA GLY A 4 4.90 40.41 0.33
C GLY A 4 5.00 38.91 0.54
N PHE A 5 5.96 38.50 1.35
CA PHE A 5 6.09 37.15 1.84
C PHE A 5 6.19 37.14 3.36
N VAL A 6 5.36 36.32 4.00
CA VAL A 6 5.58 35.86 5.36
C VAL A 6 6.25 34.49 5.26
N ILE A 7 7.43 34.36 5.87
CA ILE A 7 8.21 33.12 5.83
C ILE A 7 8.36 32.60 7.26
N LEU A 8 7.91 31.37 7.50
CA LEU A 8 8.14 30.65 8.76
C LEU A 8 9.30 29.66 8.61
N ALA A 9 10.35 29.81 9.42
CA ALA A 9 11.56 28.98 9.36
C ALA A 9 11.96 28.46 10.75
N HIS A 10 12.48 27.24 10.82
CA HIS A 10 12.98 26.64 12.06
C HIS A 10 14.23 25.75 11.86
N GLU A 11 14.60 25.47 10.61
CA GLU A 11 15.70 24.56 10.26
C GLU A 11 16.29 24.95 8.91
N ASN A 12 17.50 24.45 8.61
CA ASN A 12 18.16 24.59 7.30
C ASN A 12 18.29 26.04 6.82
N LEU A 13 18.68 26.95 7.72
CA LEU A 13 18.65 28.41 7.48
C LEU A 13 19.49 28.87 6.29
N HIS A 14 20.50 28.10 5.87
CA HIS A 14 21.25 28.40 4.63
C HIS A 14 20.36 28.34 3.37
N ARG A 15 19.42 27.39 3.30
CA ARG A 15 18.43 27.31 2.20
C ARG A 15 17.39 28.42 2.31
N VAL A 16 16.98 28.75 3.54
CA VAL A 16 16.09 29.89 3.80
C VAL A 16 16.75 31.17 3.32
N GLY A 17 18.04 31.36 3.59
CA GLY A 17 18.82 32.49 3.10
C GLY A 17 18.85 32.57 1.58
N ALA A 18 19.07 31.45 0.88
CA ALA A 18 19.03 31.42 -0.58
C ALA A 18 17.65 31.83 -1.14
N LEU A 19 16.56 31.35 -0.54
CA LEU A 19 15.19 31.74 -0.91
C LEU A 19 14.95 33.23 -0.66
N VAL A 20 15.31 33.74 0.51
CA VAL A 20 15.14 35.15 0.91
C VAL A 20 15.94 36.06 0.00
N GLU A 21 17.18 35.70 -0.32
CA GLU A 21 18.03 36.46 -1.24
C GLU A 21 17.41 36.53 -2.64
N TYR A 22 16.91 35.40 -3.16
CA TYR A 22 16.21 35.36 -4.44
C TYR A 22 14.97 36.25 -4.42
N LEU A 23 14.10 36.15 -3.41
CA LEU A 23 12.89 36.96 -3.31
C LEU A 23 13.21 38.46 -3.16
N ALA A 24 14.23 38.82 -2.39
CA ALA A 24 14.66 40.20 -2.21
C ALA A 24 15.17 40.80 -3.53
N LYS A 25 15.95 40.05 -4.32
CA LYS A 25 16.39 40.45 -5.67
C LYS A 25 15.22 40.69 -6.63
N GLN A 26 14.06 40.08 -6.36
CA GLN A 26 12.83 40.27 -7.13
C GLN A 26 11.97 41.45 -6.63
N ASN A 27 12.51 42.30 -5.74
CA ASN A 27 11.80 43.43 -5.13
C ASN A 27 10.51 42.98 -4.43
N CYS A 28 10.62 41.99 -3.55
CA CYS A 28 9.53 41.53 -2.69
C CYS A 28 9.80 41.92 -1.24
N ALA A 29 8.79 42.40 -0.53
CA ALA A 29 8.88 42.63 0.91
C ALA A 29 8.80 41.29 1.64
N ILE A 30 9.68 41.06 2.62
CA ILE A 30 9.81 39.76 3.28
C ILE A 30 9.82 39.97 4.78
N SER A 31 8.87 39.35 5.48
CA SER A 31 8.84 39.25 6.94
C SER A 31 9.15 37.81 7.32
N LEU A 32 10.31 37.61 7.93
CA LEU A 32 10.86 36.32 8.27
C LEU A 32 10.75 36.07 9.78
N HIS A 33 10.02 35.02 10.13
CA HIS A 33 9.99 34.47 11.48
C HIS A 33 10.94 33.27 11.57
N ILE A 34 11.82 33.31 12.57
CA ILE A 34 12.70 32.19 12.93
C ILE A 34 12.26 31.67 14.29
N ASP A 35 11.87 30.40 14.34
CA ASP A 35 11.43 29.73 15.56
C ASP A 35 12.47 29.84 16.68
N ALA A 36 12.02 30.10 17.91
CA ALA A 36 12.87 30.19 19.10
C ALA A 36 13.62 28.89 19.44
N HIS A 37 13.18 27.75 18.90
CA HIS A 37 13.90 26.47 19.01
C HIS A 37 15.15 26.40 18.13
N THR A 38 15.29 27.29 17.15
CA THR A 38 16.44 27.33 16.25
C THR A 38 17.69 27.80 17.03
N PRO A 39 18.85 27.16 16.87
CA PRO A 39 20.08 27.60 17.54
C PRO A 39 20.38 29.08 17.27
N ALA A 40 20.64 29.85 18.34
CA ALA A 40 20.86 31.29 18.26
C ALA A 40 22.00 31.67 17.30
N LYS A 41 23.04 30.83 17.22
CA LYS A 41 24.16 31.02 16.28
C LYS A 41 23.69 31.04 14.82
N GLU A 42 22.81 30.13 14.43
CA GLU A 42 22.29 30.06 13.05
C GLU A 42 21.32 31.21 12.78
N SER A 43 20.43 31.51 13.73
CA SER A 43 19.48 32.63 13.62
C SER A 43 20.20 33.97 13.46
N ASN A 44 21.23 34.22 14.29
CA ASN A 44 22.04 35.43 14.22
C ASN A 44 22.83 35.53 12.91
N ALA A 45 23.41 34.43 12.42
CA ALA A 45 24.11 34.43 11.13
C ALA A 45 23.18 34.84 9.97
N LEU A 46 21.93 34.34 9.95
CA LEU A 46 20.95 34.72 8.94
C LEU A 46 20.50 36.19 9.09
N ARG A 47 20.30 36.66 10.33
CA ARG A 47 19.99 38.07 10.61
C ARG A 47 21.11 39.00 10.15
N ASP A 48 22.36 38.65 10.42
CA ASP A 48 23.53 39.41 10.01
C ASP A 48 23.67 39.45 8.49
N GLN A 49 23.41 38.32 7.80
CA GLN A 49 23.43 38.25 6.33
C GLN A 49 22.51 39.28 5.68
N PHE A 50 21.34 39.55 6.27
CA PHE A 50 20.32 40.45 5.71
C PHE A 50 20.19 41.79 6.45
N LYS A 51 21.11 42.11 7.36
CA LYS A 51 21.04 43.31 8.22
C LYS A 51 20.90 44.62 7.46
N THR A 52 21.52 44.71 6.27
CA THR A 52 21.50 45.91 5.41
C THR A 52 20.43 45.85 4.31
N ASN A 53 19.72 44.72 4.19
CA ASN A 53 18.73 44.53 3.14
C ASN A 53 17.37 45.13 3.55
N LYS A 54 16.98 46.21 2.88
CA LYS A 54 15.75 46.97 3.19
C LYS A 54 14.46 46.19 2.91
N HIS A 55 14.52 45.12 2.13
CA HIS A 55 13.37 44.29 1.81
C HIS A 55 13.10 43.21 2.87
N VAL A 56 14.05 42.94 3.75
CA VAL A 56 13.99 41.82 4.70
C VAL A 56 13.81 42.35 6.11
N MET A 57 12.77 41.86 6.77
CA MET A 57 12.42 42.19 8.14
C MET A 57 12.38 40.90 8.94
N PHE A 58 12.81 40.95 10.19
CA PHE A 58 12.74 39.82 11.10
C PHE A 58 11.79 40.13 12.25
N THR A 59 10.92 39.18 12.58
CA THR A 59 10.10 39.25 13.78
C THR A 59 10.83 38.74 15.01
N ASP A 60 10.22 38.96 16.16
CA ASP A 60 10.58 38.28 17.40
C ASP A 60 10.37 36.77 17.27
N SER A 61 11.31 36.02 17.83
CA SER A 61 11.26 34.57 17.82
C SER A 61 10.19 34.05 18.78
N ILE A 62 9.31 33.21 18.27
CA ILE A 62 8.26 32.53 19.05
C ILE A 62 8.57 31.04 19.00
N HIS A 63 8.43 30.36 20.13
CA HIS A 63 8.56 28.90 20.19
C HIS A 63 7.33 28.27 19.56
N CYS A 64 7.44 27.76 18.33
CA CYS A 64 6.33 27.14 17.65
C CYS A 64 6.31 25.62 17.86
N GLU A 65 5.10 25.10 18.04
CA GLU A 65 4.85 23.67 18.13
C GLU A 65 3.79 23.27 17.10
N TRP A 66 3.96 22.08 16.53
CA TRP A 66 3.05 21.56 15.51
C TRP A 66 1.62 21.42 16.04
N GLY A 67 0.65 21.91 15.25
CA GLY A 67 -0.77 21.85 15.58
C GLY A 67 -1.20 22.76 16.73
N ARG A 68 -0.37 23.74 17.11
CA ARG A 68 -0.61 24.68 18.23
C ARG A 68 -0.70 26.11 17.72
N PHE A 69 -1.39 26.94 18.49
CA PHE A 69 -1.64 28.35 18.16
C PHE A 69 -0.36 29.19 18.00
N SER A 70 0.77 28.75 18.54
CA SER A 70 2.07 29.40 18.32
C SER A 70 2.43 29.60 16.83
N LEU A 71 1.96 28.72 15.93
CA LEU A 71 2.17 28.88 14.48
C LEU A 71 1.31 30.02 13.90
N VAL A 72 0.07 30.16 14.38
CA VAL A 72 -0.80 31.28 14.04
C VAL A 72 -0.20 32.57 14.57
N GLN A 73 0.25 32.58 15.83
CA GLN A 73 0.88 33.73 16.46
C GLN A 73 2.12 34.20 15.67
N ALA A 74 3.00 33.28 15.25
CA ALA A 74 4.15 33.60 14.42
C ALA A 74 3.75 34.20 13.06
N SER A 75 2.70 33.66 12.44
CA SER A 75 2.16 34.16 11.17
C SER A 75 1.58 35.57 11.33
N LEU A 76 0.80 35.81 12.40
CA LEU A 76 0.23 37.11 12.72
C LEU A 76 1.30 38.16 12.99
N SER A 77 2.27 37.87 13.86
CA SER A 77 3.36 38.80 14.18
C SER A 77 4.19 39.16 12.94
N ALA A 78 4.40 38.20 12.03
CA ALA A 78 5.09 38.47 10.77
C ALA A 78 4.25 39.26 9.77
N ALA A 79 2.95 38.98 9.67
CA ALA A 79 2.02 39.76 8.88
C ALA A 79 1.91 41.21 9.37
N GLU A 80 1.79 41.42 10.69
CA GLU A 80 1.73 42.72 11.34
C GLU A 80 2.95 43.58 11.00
N LEU A 81 4.15 43.04 11.19
CA LEU A 81 5.39 43.75 10.87
C LEU A 81 5.47 44.12 9.38
N LEU A 82 5.09 43.19 8.51
CA LEU A 82 5.08 43.41 7.06
C LEU A 82 4.13 44.54 6.67
N LEU A 83 2.89 44.51 7.18
CA LEU A 83 1.86 45.51 6.88
C LEU A 83 2.21 46.89 7.47
N GLN A 84 2.85 46.92 8.64
CA GLN A 84 3.31 48.19 9.24
C GLN A 84 4.36 48.88 8.37
N LYS A 85 5.27 48.11 7.77
CA LYS A 85 6.35 48.64 6.91
C LYS A 85 5.90 48.87 5.46
N HIS A 86 4.92 48.11 5.00
CA HIS A 86 4.39 48.16 3.64
C HIS A 86 2.85 48.25 3.65
N PRO A 87 2.27 49.41 4.04
CA PRO A 87 0.82 49.55 4.22
C PRO A 87 0.02 49.43 2.92
N ASN A 88 0.65 49.65 1.76
CA ASN A 88 0.02 49.59 0.44
C ASN A 88 0.30 48.27 -0.31
N ILE A 89 0.72 47.23 0.41
CA ILE A 89 1.09 45.96 -0.22
C ILE A 89 -0.12 45.32 -0.90
N GLY A 90 0.07 44.85 -2.14
CA GLY A 90 -1.04 44.31 -2.94
C GLY A 90 -1.50 42.95 -2.41
N HIS A 91 -0.55 42.04 -2.26
CA HIS A 91 -0.79 40.67 -1.78
C HIS A 91 0.36 40.21 -0.90
N VAL A 92 0.06 39.27 -0.01
CA VAL A 92 0.99 38.63 0.90
C VAL A 92 0.83 37.12 0.78
N ALA A 93 1.93 36.40 0.53
CA ALA A 93 1.96 34.94 0.52
C ALA A 93 2.62 34.40 1.80
N LEU A 94 1.95 33.46 2.48
CA LEU A 94 2.52 32.71 3.58
C LEU A 94 3.19 31.44 3.04
N ILE A 95 4.48 31.28 3.30
CA ILE A 95 5.28 30.12 2.90
C ILE A 95 6.18 29.63 4.04
N SER A 96 6.65 28.39 4.00
CA SER A 96 7.72 27.92 4.90
C SER A 96 9.09 28.13 4.30
N GLY A 97 10.13 28.07 5.14
CA GLY A 97 11.53 28.06 4.71
C GLY A 97 11.94 26.87 3.83
N SER A 98 11.04 25.90 3.63
CA SER A 98 11.22 24.73 2.75
C SER A 98 10.34 24.76 1.50
N CYS A 99 9.74 25.92 1.20
CA CYS A 99 9.02 26.16 -0.04
C CYS A 99 9.97 26.69 -1.11
N LEU A 100 9.74 26.33 -2.36
CA LEU A 100 10.44 26.94 -3.50
C LEU A 100 9.46 27.45 -4.57
N PRO A 101 9.76 28.58 -5.22
CA PRO A 101 8.98 29.06 -6.34
C PRO A 101 9.24 28.19 -7.58
N ILE A 102 8.23 27.47 -8.05
CA ILE A 102 8.31 26.74 -9.32
C ILE A 102 8.05 27.63 -10.54
N ARG A 103 7.42 28.79 -10.33
CA ARG A 103 7.25 29.82 -11.36
C ARG A 103 8.06 31.07 -11.03
N PRO A 104 8.53 31.82 -12.04
CA PRO A 104 9.18 33.11 -11.82
C PRO A 104 8.29 34.07 -11.03
N ILE A 105 8.87 34.84 -10.11
CA ILE A 105 8.12 35.80 -9.27
C ILE A 105 7.42 36.86 -10.12
N LYS A 106 8.01 37.23 -11.26
CA LYS A 106 7.40 38.13 -12.25
C LYS A 106 6.06 37.60 -12.77
N GLN A 107 5.97 36.30 -13.06
CA GLN A 107 4.71 35.67 -13.50
C GLN A 107 3.70 35.64 -12.37
N PHE A 108 4.15 35.40 -11.13
CA PHE A 108 3.28 35.44 -9.97
C PHE A 108 2.70 36.84 -9.74
N LYS A 109 3.55 37.88 -9.80
CA LYS A 109 3.10 39.30 -9.75
C LYS A 109 2.11 39.62 -10.86
N HIS A 110 2.35 39.15 -12.09
CA HIS A 110 1.42 39.34 -13.20
C HIS A 110 0.09 38.61 -12.98
N PHE A 111 0.13 37.36 -12.51
CA PHE A 111 -1.07 36.59 -12.15
C PHE A 111 -1.91 37.35 -11.11
N LEU A 112 -1.31 37.78 -10.00
CA LEU A 112 -2.01 38.50 -8.95
C LEU A 112 -2.51 39.89 -9.40
N SER A 113 -1.79 40.56 -10.31
CA SER A 113 -2.24 41.85 -10.86
C SER A 113 -3.54 41.78 -11.66
N ARG A 114 -3.90 40.59 -12.15
CA ARG A 114 -5.19 40.31 -12.79
C ARG A 114 -6.28 39.90 -11.80
N HIS A 115 -5.90 39.61 -10.54
CA HIS A 115 -6.76 39.12 -9.47
C HIS A 115 -6.60 40.00 -8.22
N LYS A 116 -6.68 41.32 -8.39
CA LYS A 116 -6.33 42.31 -7.34
C LYS A 116 -7.17 42.20 -6.06
N ALA A 117 -8.43 41.81 -6.19
CA ALA A 117 -9.38 41.67 -5.09
C ALA A 117 -9.59 40.21 -4.65
N THR A 118 -8.75 39.28 -5.12
CA THR A 118 -8.93 37.85 -4.86
C THR A 118 -7.93 37.33 -3.83
N ASP A 119 -8.47 36.69 -2.80
CA ASP A 119 -7.75 35.92 -1.80
C ASP A 119 -7.69 34.44 -2.22
N PHE A 120 -6.48 33.88 -2.29
CA PHE A 120 -6.22 32.48 -2.62
C PHE A 120 -5.91 31.71 -1.36
N ILE A 121 -6.93 31.07 -0.80
CA ILE A 121 -6.84 30.28 0.42
C ILE A 121 -7.85 29.16 0.36
N GLN A 122 -7.41 27.93 0.60
CA GLN A 122 -8.34 26.81 0.73
C GLN A 122 -9.16 27.01 2.00
N SER A 123 -10.47 27.18 1.87
CA SER A 123 -11.38 27.44 2.97
C SER A 123 -12.65 26.61 2.74
N VAL A 124 -12.74 25.48 3.42
CA VAL A 124 -13.83 24.51 3.33
C VAL A 124 -14.62 24.52 4.63
N SER A 125 -15.94 24.70 4.53
CA SER A 125 -16.83 24.75 5.70
C SER A 125 -16.87 23.38 6.38
N VAL A 126 -16.68 23.38 7.70
CA VAL A 126 -16.62 22.17 8.53
C VAL A 126 -18.00 21.51 8.64
N GLU A 127 -19.06 22.31 8.57
CA GLU A 127 -20.45 21.83 8.62
C GLU A 127 -20.87 21.15 7.30
N LYS A 128 -20.44 21.71 6.17
CA LYS A 128 -20.96 21.34 4.84
C LYS A 128 -20.14 20.26 4.13
N ASP A 129 -18.87 20.09 4.49
CA ASP A 129 -17.97 19.17 3.79
C ASP A 129 -16.91 18.55 4.72
N LYS A 130 -16.49 17.32 4.41
CA LYS A 130 -15.44 16.58 5.13
C LYS A 130 -14.12 16.74 4.41
N TRP A 131 -13.45 17.87 4.61
CA TRP A 131 -12.10 18.10 4.09
C TRP A 131 -11.04 17.22 4.80
N VAL A 132 -11.25 16.96 6.09
CA VAL A 132 -10.34 16.18 6.93
C VAL A 132 -10.55 14.70 6.64
N GLN A 133 -9.58 14.07 5.97
CA GLN A 133 -9.68 12.66 5.56
C GLN A 133 -9.60 11.68 6.74
N ASP A 134 -8.85 12.02 7.79
CA ASP A 134 -8.69 11.21 9.00
C ASP A 134 -8.47 12.10 10.24
N GLY A 135 -9.04 11.71 11.38
CA GLY A 135 -8.95 12.44 12.65
C GLY A 135 -10.16 13.31 13.01
N LEU A 136 -9.93 14.28 13.92
CA LEU A 136 -10.97 15.14 14.50
C LEU A 136 -11.38 16.24 13.50
N ASN A 137 -12.60 16.17 12.97
CA ASN A 137 -13.15 17.22 12.10
C ASN A 137 -13.81 18.33 12.94
N GLU A 138 -15.09 18.20 13.30
CA GLU A 138 -15.82 19.16 14.14
C GLU A 138 -15.22 19.29 15.56
N GLU A 139 -14.81 18.15 16.12
CA GLU A 139 -14.23 18.06 17.46
C GLU A 139 -12.98 18.94 17.66
N ARG A 140 -12.28 19.34 16.58
CA ARG A 140 -11.14 20.26 16.68
C ARG A 140 -11.51 21.65 17.19
N PHE A 141 -12.79 22.02 17.07
CA PHE A 141 -13.34 23.31 17.46
C PHE A 141 -14.08 23.22 18.80
N THR A 142 -14.79 22.12 19.02
CA THR A 142 -15.67 21.90 20.17
C THR A 142 -14.98 21.26 21.37
N LEU A 143 -13.80 20.65 21.23
CA LEU A 143 -12.99 20.15 22.35
C LEU A 143 -11.82 21.10 22.69
N TYR A 144 -11.20 20.88 23.85
CA TYR A 144 -9.98 21.56 24.27
C TYR A 144 -8.74 20.72 23.96
N PHE A 145 -7.70 21.38 23.43
CA PHE A 145 -6.43 20.75 23.08
C PHE A 145 -5.23 21.40 23.79
N PRO A 146 -5.10 21.27 25.13
CA PRO A 146 -4.05 21.94 25.91
C PRO A 146 -2.67 21.30 25.75
N VAL A 147 -2.61 20.06 25.25
CA VAL A 147 -1.39 19.24 25.16
C VAL A 147 -1.02 18.99 23.69
N SER A 148 0.28 18.96 23.41
CA SER A 148 0.81 18.62 22.10
C SER A 148 0.62 17.16 21.72
N TRP A 149 -0.01 16.94 20.57
CA TRP A 149 -0.19 15.62 19.98
C TRP A 149 1.14 14.94 19.62
N LYS A 150 2.10 15.71 19.08
CA LYS A 150 3.39 15.18 18.61
C LYS A 150 4.29 14.77 19.78
N ARG A 151 4.26 15.52 20.89
CA ARG A 151 5.10 15.27 22.06
C ARG A 151 4.47 14.27 23.03
N ASN A 152 3.16 14.35 23.26
CA ASN A 152 2.46 13.60 24.30
C ASN A 152 1.21 12.91 23.73
N ARG A 153 1.39 12.04 22.73
CA ARG A 153 0.31 11.35 22.01
C ARG A 153 -0.67 10.63 22.93
N PHE A 154 -0.16 9.87 23.89
CA PHE A 154 -0.99 9.11 24.83
C PHE A 154 -1.92 10.01 25.66
N THR A 155 -1.37 11.08 26.24
CA THR A 155 -2.14 12.06 27.03
C THR A 155 -3.15 12.79 26.16
N PHE A 156 -2.77 13.17 24.94
CA PHE A 156 -3.69 13.78 23.97
C PHE A 156 -4.89 12.87 23.72
N ASP A 157 -4.66 11.61 23.35
CA ASP A 157 -5.74 10.68 23.01
C ASP A 157 -6.65 10.40 24.23
N LYS A 158 -6.07 10.29 25.43
CA LYS A 158 -6.84 10.13 26.67
C LYS A 158 -7.67 11.36 27.03
N LEU A 159 -7.14 12.57 26.82
CA LEU A 159 -7.90 13.80 27.03
C LEU A 159 -9.06 13.92 26.04
N VAL A 160 -8.87 13.55 24.78
CA VAL A 160 -9.96 13.50 23.79
C VAL A 160 -11.04 12.50 24.22
N GLN A 161 -10.66 11.29 24.62
CA GLN A 161 -11.60 10.28 25.11
C GLN A 161 -12.36 10.75 26.36
N ALA A 162 -11.66 11.36 27.33
CA ALA A 162 -12.27 11.87 28.55
C ALA A 162 -13.28 12.99 28.23
N GLN A 163 -12.93 13.93 27.35
CA GLN A 163 -13.83 15.01 26.94
C GLN A 163 -15.08 14.48 26.22
N ARG A 164 -14.94 13.45 25.37
CA ARG A 164 -16.09 12.76 24.75
C ARG A 164 -17.02 12.13 25.77
N ILE A 165 -16.47 11.44 26.76
CA ILE A 165 -17.25 10.80 27.84
C ILE A 165 -17.96 11.85 28.69
N LEU A 166 -17.30 12.97 28.96
CA LEU A 166 -17.85 14.08 29.73
C LEU A 166 -18.81 14.98 28.94
N GLY A 167 -19.05 14.70 27.64
CA GLY A 167 -19.94 15.51 26.80
C GLY A 167 -19.47 16.96 26.62
N VAL A 168 -18.16 17.19 26.66
CA VAL A 168 -17.60 18.55 26.48
C VAL A 168 -17.92 19.04 25.07
N ASN A 169 -18.61 20.18 24.99
CA ASN A 169 -18.90 20.85 23.74
C ASN A 169 -18.72 22.37 23.91
N ARG A 170 -17.60 22.88 23.43
CA ARG A 170 -17.22 24.28 23.52
C ARG A 170 -17.96 25.08 22.45
N GLN A 171 -18.62 26.15 22.88
CA GLN A 171 -19.37 27.04 21.99
C GLN A 171 -18.43 27.77 21.03
N ILE A 172 -18.77 27.72 19.74
CA ILE A 172 -18.10 28.50 18.68
C ILE A 172 -18.58 29.96 18.81
N PRO A 173 -17.67 30.97 18.74
CA PRO A 173 -18.07 32.37 18.73
C PRO A 173 -19.07 32.67 17.61
N THR A 174 -20.14 33.40 17.91
CA THR A 174 -21.29 33.59 17.01
C THR A 174 -20.97 34.35 15.72
N HIS A 175 -19.86 35.10 15.69
CA HIS A 175 -19.42 35.87 14.53
C HIS A 175 -18.46 35.12 13.60
N ILE A 176 -18.19 33.83 13.84
CA ILE A 176 -17.35 33.01 12.97
C ILE A 176 -18.05 31.71 12.55
N GLU A 177 -17.84 31.30 11.30
CA GLU A 177 -18.17 29.96 10.80
C GLU A 177 -16.86 29.18 10.61
N PRO A 178 -16.61 28.07 11.34
CA PRO A 178 -15.37 27.32 11.21
C PRO A 178 -15.13 26.79 9.80
N HIS A 179 -13.97 27.14 9.27
CA HIS A 179 -13.47 26.63 7.99
C HIS A 179 -12.08 26.02 8.17
N THR A 180 -11.76 25.04 7.33
CA THR A 180 -10.46 24.36 7.31
C THR A 180 -9.83 24.37 5.92
N GLY A 181 -8.52 24.20 5.85
CA GLY A 181 -7.79 24.03 4.61
C GLY A 181 -6.28 24.13 4.79
N SER A 182 -5.55 24.21 3.69
CA SER A 182 -4.09 24.35 3.72
C SER A 182 -3.61 25.55 4.54
N GLN A 183 -2.57 25.35 5.35
CA GLN A 183 -1.82 26.42 6.04
C GLN A 183 -1.28 27.48 5.06
N TRP A 184 -0.99 27.13 3.81
CA TRP A 184 -0.33 28.02 2.84
C TRP A 184 -1.35 28.79 2.01
N TRP A 185 -1.36 30.11 2.16
CA TRP A 185 -2.29 31.02 1.51
C TRP A 185 -1.60 32.21 0.84
N CYS A 186 -2.32 32.88 -0.06
CA CYS A 186 -1.95 34.19 -0.59
C CYS A 186 -3.15 35.13 -0.50
N LEU A 187 -3.08 36.09 0.42
CA LEU A 187 -4.17 37.03 0.72
C LEU A 187 -3.86 38.42 0.16
N THR A 188 -4.88 39.19 -0.16
CA THR A 188 -4.75 40.61 -0.45
C THR A 188 -4.26 41.34 0.81
N GLY A 189 -3.48 42.41 0.63
CA GLY A 189 -3.01 43.22 1.77
C GLY A 189 -4.18 43.80 2.57
N LYS A 190 -5.26 44.19 1.89
CA LYS A 190 -6.50 44.69 2.50
C LYS A 190 -7.14 43.64 3.42
N THR A 191 -7.39 42.44 2.90
CA THR A 191 -8.00 41.35 3.70
C THR A 191 -7.13 40.99 4.90
N LEU A 192 -5.81 40.89 4.70
CA LEU A 192 -4.89 40.57 5.79
C LEU A 192 -4.87 41.69 6.86
N GLN A 193 -4.94 42.94 6.45
CA GLN A 193 -5.03 44.08 7.37
C GLN A 193 -6.33 44.07 8.19
N LEU A 194 -7.45 43.68 7.59
CA LEU A 194 -8.72 43.53 8.31
C LEU A 194 -8.69 42.37 9.32
N ILE A 195 -8.06 41.25 8.97
CA ILE A 195 -7.87 40.12 9.90
C ILE A 195 -6.99 40.53 11.09
N VAL A 196 -5.85 41.18 10.81
CA VAL A 196 -4.90 41.59 11.86
C VAL A 196 -5.49 42.65 12.79
N ASN A 197 -6.34 43.55 12.28
CA ASN A 197 -6.97 44.62 13.04
C ASN A 197 -8.44 44.32 13.40
N ASP A 198 -8.85 43.05 13.37
CA ASP A 198 -10.23 42.65 13.65
C ASP A 198 -10.61 43.08 15.08
N PRO A 199 -11.74 43.78 15.29
CA PRO A 199 -12.19 44.19 16.63
C PRO A 199 -12.41 43.00 17.57
N ASN A 200 -12.73 41.82 17.02
CA ASN A 200 -12.91 40.57 17.75
C ASN A 200 -11.61 39.74 17.88
N ARG A 201 -10.44 40.28 17.49
CA ARG A 201 -9.16 39.54 17.51
C ARG A 201 -8.86 38.88 18.84
N ALA A 202 -9.05 39.59 19.96
CA ALA A 202 -8.82 39.01 21.29
C ALA A 202 -9.70 37.78 21.58
N VAL A 203 -10.95 37.80 21.13
CA VAL A 203 -11.90 36.68 21.25
C VAL A 203 -11.48 35.54 20.33
N ASN A 204 -11.14 35.85 19.07
CA ASN A 204 -10.70 34.87 18.08
C ASN A 204 -9.42 34.15 18.55
N ASP A 205 -8.41 34.90 18.99
CA ASP A 205 -7.13 34.35 19.45
C ASP A 205 -7.32 33.45 20.67
N SER A 206 -8.12 33.90 21.66
CA SER A 206 -8.45 33.10 22.85
C SER A 206 -9.17 31.78 22.48
N TYR A 207 -10.09 31.85 21.51
CA TYR A 207 -10.82 30.68 21.03
C TYR A 207 -9.90 29.68 20.30
N PHE A 208 -9.17 30.14 19.29
CA PHE A 208 -8.29 29.30 18.48
C PHE A 208 -7.06 28.79 19.24
N LYS A 209 -6.67 29.44 20.35
CA LYS A 209 -5.61 28.96 21.25
C LYS A 209 -5.84 27.54 21.77
N HIS A 210 -7.11 27.14 21.88
CA HIS A 210 -7.49 25.83 22.38
C HIS A 210 -8.00 24.89 21.29
N CYS A 211 -8.05 25.32 20.03
CA CYS A 211 -8.37 24.48 18.89
C CYS A 211 -7.17 23.60 18.49
N TRP A 212 -7.44 22.48 17.83
CA TRP A 212 -6.39 21.64 17.25
C TRP A 212 -6.07 22.05 15.81
N ILE A 213 -4.78 22.17 15.50
CA ILE A 213 -4.27 22.61 14.18
C ILE A 213 -4.91 23.94 13.74
N PRO A 214 -4.79 25.01 14.58
CA PRO A 214 -5.41 26.29 14.26
C PRO A 214 -4.73 26.99 13.07
N ASP A 215 -3.52 26.61 12.69
CA ASP A 215 -2.84 27.11 11.48
C ASP A 215 -3.52 26.68 10.17
N GLU A 216 -4.38 25.66 10.22
CA GLU A 216 -5.23 25.21 9.10
C GLU A 216 -6.70 25.66 9.22
N SER A 217 -7.03 26.51 10.21
CA SER A 217 -8.41 27.00 10.38
C SER A 217 -8.57 28.48 10.72
N TYR A 218 -7.59 29.12 11.36
CA TYR A 218 -7.68 30.52 11.80
C TYR A 218 -7.90 31.47 10.61
N PHE A 219 -6.98 31.49 9.65
CA PHE A 219 -7.08 32.37 8.49
C PHE A 219 -8.22 31.95 7.56
N GLN A 220 -8.45 30.64 7.42
CA GLN A 220 -9.50 30.04 6.59
C GLN A 220 -10.90 30.44 7.06
N THR A 221 -11.06 30.59 8.39
CA THR A 221 -12.29 31.06 9.02
C THR A 221 -12.42 32.58 8.91
N LEU A 222 -11.40 33.34 9.33
CA LEU A 222 -11.52 34.81 9.37
C LEU A 222 -11.57 35.45 7.99
N VAL A 223 -10.94 34.86 6.97
CA VAL A 223 -11.03 35.37 5.60
C VAL A 223 -12.47 35.44 5.09
N ARG A 224 -13.37 34.57 5.57
CA ARG A 224 -14.80 34.56 5.19
C ARG A 224 -15.56 35.79 5.67
N ASN A 225 -15.07 36.45 6.71
CA ASN A 225 -15.69 37.67 7.25
C ASN A 225 -15.18 38.94 6.55
N HIS A 226 -13.98 38.89 5.96
CA HIS A 226 -13.24 40.09 5.52
C HIS A 226 -12.98 40.16 4.02
N SER A 227 -12.92 39.02 3.34
CA SER A 227 -12.56 38.96 1.92
C SER A 227 -13.70 39.39 1.01
N GLU A 228 -13.38 40.16 -0.02
CA GLU A 228 -14.31 40.50 -1.09
C GLU A 228 -14.55 39.31 -2.04
N ARG A 229 -13.49 38.54 -2.32
CA ARG A 229 -13.54 37.40 -3.24
C ARG A 229 -12.53 36.35 -2.84
N ILE A 230 -13.02 35.14 -2.59
CA ILE A 230 -12.19 33.97 -2.27
C ILE A 230 -12.15 33.02 -3.46
N GLU A 231 -10.94 32.60 -3.82
CA GLU A 231 -10.73 31.42 -4.65
C GLU A 231 -10.20 30.29 -3.77
N SER A 232 -11.04 29.27 -3.52
CA SER A 232 -10.75 28.21 -2.55
C SER A 232 -9.73 27.19 -3.06
N ARG A 233 -8.45 27.61 -3.11
CA ARG A 233 -7.30 26.75 -3.39
C ARG A 233 -6.02 27.34 -2.80
N SER A 234 -5.02 26.50 -2.57
CA SER A 234 -3.66 26.97 -2.30
C SER A 234 -2.90 27.18 -3.61
N LEU A 235 -2.08 28.23 -3.66
CA LEU A 235 -1.10 28.44 -4.74
C LEU A 235 0.22 27.69 -4.49
N THR A 236 0.26 26.86 -3.43
CA THR A 236 1.39 26.00 -3.07
C THR A 236 1.02 24.54 -3.28
N PHE A 237 1.77 23.84 -4.11
CA PHE A 237 1.69 22.40 -4.25
C PHE A 237 2.29 21.73 -3.02
N ALA A 238 1.43 21.20 -2.15
CA ALA A 238 1.81 20.42 -0.98
C ALA A 238 0.93 19.17 -0.91
N LYS A 239 1.55 17.99 -0.97
CA LYS A 239 0.87 16.70 -0.87
C LYS A 239 1.33 15.94 0.37
N PHE A 240 0.46 15.07 0.87
CA PHE A 240 0.71 14.23 2.04
C PHE A 240 0.54 12.76 1.68
N ASP A 241 1.29 11.88 2.33
CA ASP A 241 1.11 10.44 2.22
C ASP A 241 -0.08 9.95 3.07
N ALA A 242 -0.41 8.66 2.98
CA ALA A 242 -1.52 8.04 3.73
C ALA A 242 -1.40 8.16 5.26
N GLN A 243 -0.24 8.55 5.78
CA GLN A 243 0.01 8.73 7.22
C GLN A 243 -0.05 10.21 7.62
N GLY A 244 -0.46 11.10 6.70
CA GLY A 244 -0.48 12.54 6.91
C GLY A 244 0.92 13.17 6.96
N LYS A 245 1.95 12.50 6.42
CA LYS A 245 3.31 13.06 6.33
C LYS A 245 3.49 13.77 4.99
N PRO A 246 4.07 14.98 4.96
CA PRO A 246 4.28 15.69 3.71
C PRO A 246 5.27 14.91 2.81
N PHE A 247 4.97 14.86 1.51
CA PHE A 247 5.93 14.34 0.53
C PHE A 247 7.17 15.24 0.48
N ILE A 248 8.34 14.59 0.41
CA ILE A 248 9.63 15.25 0.28
C ILE A 248 10.05 15.21 -1.19
N LEU A 249 10.31 16.39 -1.76
CA LEU A 249 10.71 16.55 -3.16
C LEU A 249 12.24 16.56 -3.27
N TYR A 250 12.78 15.71 -4.15
CA TYR A 250 14.19 15.58 -4.50
C TYR A 250 14.43 16.07 -5.93
N ASP A 251 15.70 16.12 -6.35
CA ASP A 251 16.10 16.65 -7.65
C ASP A 251 15.42 15.97 -8.85
N ASP A 252 15.14 14.68 -8.76
CA ASP A 252 14.45 13.89 -9.80
C ASP A 252 12.96 14.23 -9.97
N HIS A 253 12.38 15.01 -9.05
CA HIS A 253 11.01 15.49 -9.17
C HIS A 253 10.87 16.81 -9.95
N LEU A 254 11.97 17.44 -10.39
CA LEU A 254 11.96 18.73 -11.11
C LEU A 254 11.00 18.72 -12.32
N ASP A 255 11.06 17.66 -13.13
CA ASP A 255 10.21 17.54 -14.32
C ASP A 255 8.74 17.36 -13.95
N ALA A 256 8.45 16.61 -12.89
CA ALA A 256 7.08 16.39 -12.42
C ALA A 256 6.46 17.69 -11.90
N ILE A 257 7.16 18.40 -11.01
CA ILE A 257 6.64 19.66 -10.41
C ILE A 257 6.49 20.78 -11.44
N SER A 258 7.27 20.76 -12.52
CA SER A 258 7.15 21.74 -13.61
C SER A 258 5.77 21.70 -14.29
N LYS A 259 5.04 20.59 -14.17
CA LYS A 259 3.70 20.39 -14.74
C LYS A 259 2.57 20.91 -13.85
N SER A 260 2.85 21.23 -12.57
CA SER A 260 1.85 21.76 -11.63
C SER A 260 1.39 23.17 -12.03
N ASP A 261 0.14 23.51 -11.75
CA ASP A 261 -0.44 24.85 -11.90
C ASP A 261 -0.15 25.77 -10.70
N ALA A 262 0.51 25.27 -9.65
CA ALA A 262 0.92 26.03 -8.48
C ALA A 262 2.07 26.99 -8.80
N PHE A 263 2.27 27.98 -7.92
CA PHE A 263 3.40 28.91 -7.97
C PHE A 263 4.56 28.46 -7.08
N PHE A 264 4.26 27.70 -6.03
CA PHE A 264 5.23 27.19 -5.06
C PHE A 264 5.08 25.68 -4.88
N VAL A 265 6.11 25.02 -4.37
CA VAL A 265 6.05 23.60 -3.95
C VAL A 265 6.55 23.44 -2.53
N ARG A 266 6.05 22.40 -1.87
CA ARG A 266 6.47 21.99 -0.52
C ARG A 266 6.28 20.47 -0.36
N LYS A 267 7.17 19.74 0.33
CA LYS A 267 8.39 20.16 1.04
C LYS A 267 9.62 19.76 0.22
N VAL A 268 10.54 20.70 -0.05
CA VAL A 268 11.78 20.38 -0.77
C VAL A 268 12.84 19.85 0.20
N TRP A 269 13.52 18.77 -0.17
CA TRP A 269 14.62 18.20 0.61
C TRP A 269 15.80 19.17 0.65
N VAL A 270 16.47 19.29 1.80
CA VAL A 270 17.61 20.20 1.96
C VAL A 270 18.77 19.91 1.01
N GLY A 271 18.98 18.65 0.62
CA GLY A 271 20.04 18.22 -0.29
C GLY A 271 19.67 18.23 -1.78
N ALA A 272 18.49 18.76 -2.15
CA ALA A 272 18.07 18.86 -3.55
C ALA A 272 18.78 20.03 -4.27
N ASP A 273 20.11 19.95 -4.38
CA ASP A 273 20.95 21.03 -4.89
C ASP A 273 20.58 21.47 -6.30
N LYS A 274 20.26 20.52 -7.20
CA LYS A 274 19.85 20.86 -8.56
C LYS A 274 18.54 21.64 -8.54
N MET A 275 17.59 21.24 -7.69
CA MET A 275 16.32 21.93 -7.54
C MET A 275 16.48 23.36 -7.02
N TYR A 276 17.27 23.56 -5.96
CA TYR A 276 17.55 24.92 -5.46
C TYR A 276 18.26 25.77 -6.51
N ALA A 277 19.29 25.23 -7.17
CA ALA A 277 20.06 25.95 -8.19
C ALA A 277 19.17 26.37 -9.37
N GLN A 278 18.33 25.47 -9.89
CA GLN A 278 17.46 25.78 -11.03
C GLN A 278 16.29 26.67 -10.65
N LEU A 279 15.65 26.48 -9.49
CA LEU A 279 14.44 27.22 -9.13
C LEU A 279 14.73 28.62 -8.57
N LEU A 280 15.92 28.85 -8.02
CA LEU A 280 16.36 30.17 -7.53
C LEU A 280 17.30 30.89 -8.51
N ALA A 281 17.47 30.37 -9.72
CA ALA A 281 18.24 31.03 -10.77
C ALA A 281 17.60 32.38 -11.17
N SER A 282 18.44 33.37 -11.45
CA SER A 282 18.00 34.75 -11.75
C SER A 282 17.44 34.97 -13.15
N ASP A 283 17.69 34.05 -14.09
CA ASP A 283 17.38 34.14 -15.53
C ASP A 283 16.09 33.40 -15.94
N ARG A 284 15.26 33.00 -14.97
CA ARG A 284 14.04 32.19 -15.21
C ARG A 284 12.88 32.94 -15.86
N ASP A 285 13.03 34.22 -16.18
CA ASP A 285 11.97 35.09 -16.69
C ASP A 285 11.26 34.57 -17.96
N LYS A 286 11.91 33.65 -18.71
CA LYS A 286 11.40 33.07 -19.95
C LYS A 286 10.76 31.69 -19.80
N VAL A 287 10.72 31.11 -18.60
CA VAL A 287 10.11 29.77 -18.40
C VAL A 287 8.62 29.84 -18.71
N PRO A 288 8.09 29.16 -19.74
CA PRO A 288 6.68 29.23 -20.07
C PRO A 288 5.82 28.68 -18.92
N MET A 289 4.63 29.26 -18.73
CA MET A 289 3.61 28.63 -17.89
C MET A 289 3.29 27.25 -18.49
N SER A 290 3.37 26.20 -17.67
CA SER A 290 2.88 24.88 -18.09
C SER A 290 1.41 25.04 -18.49
N LYS A 291 1.09 24.65 -19.73
CA LYS A 291 -0.29 24.50 -20.19
C LYS A 291 -0.91 23.17 -19.73
N VAL A 292 -0.12 22.30 -19.10
CA VAL A 292 -0.56 20.99 -18.61
C VAL A 292 -1.39 21.20 -17.35
N GLY A 293 -2.58 20.61 -17.31
CA GLY A 293 -3.48 20.71 -16.16
C GLY A 293 -2.93 19.98 -14.93
N ALA A 294 -3.30 20.51 -13.75
CA ALA A 294 -2.93 19.98 -12.43
C ALA A 294 -3.19 18.47 -12.24
N LYS A 295 -4.13 17.89 -13.00
CA LYS A 295 -4.49 16.46 -12.92
C LYS A 295 -3.31 15.51 -13.17
N SER A 296 -2.40 15.85 -14.09
CA SER A 296 -1.31 14.94 -14.49
C SER A 296 -0.26 14.68 -13.40
N ILE A 297 -0.01 15.65 -12.51
CA ILE A 297 0.93 15.45 -11.40
C ILE A 297 0.23 14.72 -10.25
N ASP A 298 -1.04 15.01 -10.02
CA ASP A 298 -1.83 14.39 -8.95
C ASP A 298 -1.99 12.88 -9.18
N GLU A 299 -2.25 12.46 -10.42
CA GLU A 299 -2.32 11.04 -10.81
C GLU A 299 -1.04 10.26 -10.46
N HIS A 300 0.14 10.88 -10.59
CA HIS A 300 1.41 10.24 -10.25
C HIS A 300 1.53 9.98 -8.74
N PHE A 301 1.15 10.97 -7.92
CA PHE A 301 1.15 10.82 -6.47
C PHE A 301 0.07 9.84 -6.00
N GLU A 302 -1.11 9.86 -6.62
CA GLU A 302 -2.20 8.93 -6.31
C GLU A 302 -1.83 7.49 -6.67
N ALA A 303 -1.19 7.25 -7.82
CA ALA A 303 -0.68 5.94 -8.20
C ALA A 303 0.38 5.43 -7.22
N ALA A 304 1.34 6.27 -6.83
CA ALA A 304 2.35 5.93 -5.84
C ALA A 304 1.74 5.64 -4.46
N LEU A 305 0.72 6.42 -4.07
CA LEU A 305 -0.02 6.22 -2.83
C LEU A 305 -0.78 4.88 -2.86
N ALA A 306 -1.52 4.62 -3.94
CA ALA A 306 -2.25 3.38 -4.13
C ALA A 306 -1.33 2.16 -4.10
N GLN A 307 -0.17 2.25 -4.76
CA GLN A 307 0.86 1.20 -4.73
C GLN A 307 1.41 0.99 -3.31
N ARG A 308 1.61 2.06 -2.53
CA ARG A 308 2.11 1.98 -1.15
C ARG A 308 1.07 1.39 -0.19
N THR A 309 -0.20 1.78 -0.32
CA THR A 309 -1.26 1.37 0.62
C THR A 309 -1.84 0.00 0.29
N SER A 310 -1.98 -0.30 -1.00
CA SER A 310 -2.60 -1.55 -1.48
C SER A 310 -1.56 -2.64 -1.77
N GLY A 311 -0.27 -2.29 -1.85
CA GLY A 311 0.78 -3.20 -2.30
C GLY A 311 0.76 -3.44 -3.82
N GLY A 312 1.69 -4.27 -4.29
CA GLY A 312 1.64 -4.85 -5.63
C GLY A 312 1.03 -6.25 -5.59
N VAL A 313 0.34 -6.66 -6.65
CA VAL A 313 -0.19 -8.03 -6.77
C VAL A 313 0.96 -9.03 -6.68
N GLY A 314 0.87 -10.03 -5.80
CA GLY A 314 1.86 -11.09 -5.67
C GLY A 314 3.25 -10.73 -5.12
N TYR A 315 3.53 -9.47 -4.74
CA TYR A 315 4.85 -9.08 -4.23
C TYR A 315 4.84 -8.61 -2.77
N PHE A 316 5.54 -9.33 -1.90
CA PHE A 316 5.64 -9.02 -0.47
C PHE A 316 7.11 -9.00 -0.02
N ASN A 317 7.63 -7.82 0.32
CA ASN A 317 8.98 -7.68 0.89
C ASN A 317 8.98 -6.81 2.15
N ALA A 318 10.09 -6.82 2.90
CA ALA A 318 10.22 -6.07 4.15
C ALA A 318 10.09 -4.54 4.00
N GLY A 319 10.39 -3.98 2.83
CA GLY A 319 10.22 -2.55 2.50
C GLY A 319 8.82 -2.19 2.02
N ARG A 320 7.97 -3.18 1.72
CA ARG A 320 6.62 -3.05 1.14
C ARG A 320 5.72 -4.18 1.65
N PHE A 321 5.64 -4.33 2.97
CA PHE A 321 4.68 -5.24 3.59
C PHE A 321 3.37 -4.48 3.76
N PRO A 322 2.32 -4.76 2.96
CA PRO A 322 1.06 -4.06 3.12
C PRO A 322 0.50 -4.34 4.52
N GLY A 323 0.02 -3.30 5.20
CA GLY A 323 -0.62 -3.43 6.51
C GLY A 323 -1.93 -4.21 6.43
N GLY A 324 -2.79 -4.13 7.46
CA GLY A 324 -4.09 -4.84 7.52
C GLY A 324 -5.01 -4.65 6.30
N TYR A 325 -4.74 -3.66 5.44
CA TYR A 325 -5.41 -3.39 4.17
C TYR A 325 -5.05 -4.39 3.03
N ALA A 326 -4.05 -5.25 3.21
CA ALA A 326 -3.70 -6.32 2.27
C ALA A 326 -4.75 -7.45 2.18
N GLY A 327 -5.71 -7.47 3.12
CA GLY A 327 -6.65 -8.56 3.32
C GLY A 327 -7.46 -8.93 2.07
N SER A 328 -7.71 -7.96 1.18
CA SER A 328 -8.54 -8.12 -0.02
C SER A 328 -7.78 -8.33 -1.33
N ARG A 329 -6.44 -8.21 -1.36
CA ARG A 329 -5.66 -8.19 -2.62
C ARG A 329 -4.37 -9.01 -2.61
N GLY A 330 -4.15 -9.82 -1.58
CA GLY A 330 -3.00 -10.72 -1.53
C GLY A 330 -3.10 -11.87 -2.51
N GLN A 331 -3.49 -11.69 -3.77
CA GLN A 331 -3.41 -12.75 -4.77
C GLN A 331 -1.94 -12.99 -5.16
N THR A 332 -1.65 -14.17 -5.68
CA THR A 332 -0.39 -14.44 -6.39
C THR A 332 -0.33 -13.64 -7.71
N VAL A 333 0.84 -13.58 -8.35
CA VAL A 333 1.05 -12.75 -9.56
C VAL A 333 0.63 -13.44 -10.86
N ALA A 334 0.55 -14.78 -10.86
CA ALA A 334 0.34 -15.57 -12.05
C ALA A 334 -0.38 -16.89 -11.72
N PRO A 335 -1.12 -17.48 -12.69
CA PRO A 335 -1.74 -18.79 -12.54
C PRO A 335 -0.75 -19.90 -12.16
N PHE A 336 -1.15 -20.78 -11.25
CA PHE A 336 -0.34 -21.91 -10.81
C PHE A 336 -1.21 -23.14 -10.50
N ALA A 337 -0.61 -24.32 -10.62
CA ALA A 337 -1.29 -25.59 -10.43
C ALA A 337 -0.94 -26.26 -9.09
N VAL A 338 -1.94 -26.82 -8.44
CA VAL A 338 -1.82 -27.57 -7.19
C VAL A 338 -2.42 -28.96 -7.40
N TYR A 339 -1.62 -29.99 -7.15
CA TYR A 339 -2.08 -31.38 -7.25
C TYR A 339 -2.19 -32.00 -5.87
N TYR A 340 -3.40 -32.45 -5.53
CA TYR A 340 -3.70 -33.12 -4.27
C TYR A 340 -3.92 -34.61 -4.50
N GLY A 341 -3.04 -35.43 -3.91
CA GLY A 341 -3.09 -36.90 -3.96
C GLY A 341 -2.41 -37.54 -5.19
N LEU A 342 -2.06 -36.75 -6.21
CA LEU A 342 -1.47 -37.30 -7.45
C LEU A 342 -0.10 -37.97 -7.22
N ASN A 343 0.74 -37.40 -6.35
CA ASN A 343 2.02 -38.00 -5.95
C ASN A 343 1.88 -39.31 -5.15
N ASP A 344 0.76 -39.54 -4.46
CA ASP A 344 0.52 -40.81 -3.78
C ASP A 344 0.18 -41.95 -4.75
N LEU A 345 -0.47 -41.61 -5.87
CA LEU A 345 -0.80 -42.56 -6.92
C LEU A 345 0.38 -42.82 -7.86
N TYR A 346 1.14 -41.77 -8.19
CA TYR A 346 2.26 -41.78 -9.11
C TYR A 346 3.52 -41.18 -8.46
N PRO A 347 4.40 -41.99 -7.85
CA PRO A 347 5.54 -41.49 -7.09
C PRO A 347 6.56 -40.68 -7.90
N ASP A 348 6.61 -40.87 -9.22
CA ASP A 348 7.50 -40.13 -10.14
C ASP A 348 6.78 -39.01 -10.91
N ILE A 349 5.59 -38.61 -10.45
CA ILE A 349 4.75 -37.67 -11.19
C ILE A 349 5.41 -36.31 -11.43
N VAL A 350 6.20 -35.81 -10.49
CA VAL A 350 6.85 -34.50 -10.60
C VAL A 350 7.81 -34.47 -11.79
N ASN A 351 8.62 -35.53 -11.96
CA ASN A 351 9.53 -35.64 -13.09
C ASN A 351 8.79 -35.85 -14.41
N TRP A 352 7.70 -36.60 -14.38
CA TRP A 352 6.85 -36.80 -15.55
C TRP A 352 6.18 -35.48 -15.99
N LEU A 353 5.55 -34.74 -15.08
CA LEU A 353 4.94 -33.44 -15.37
C LEU A 353 5.96 -32.44 -15.94
N CYS A 354 7.19 -32.43 -15.41
CA CYS A 354 8.27 -31.56 -15.87
C CYS A 354 8.69 -31.86 -17.32
N LYS A 355 8.60 -33.13 -17.75
CA LYS A 355 8.89 -33.53 -19.13
C LYS A 355 7.70 -33.33 -20.07
N SER A 356 6.49 -33.43 -19.52
CA SER A 356 5.25 -33.43 -20.28
C SER A 356 4.59 -32.05 -20.41
N SER A 357 5.11 -31.02 -19.75
CA SER A 357 4.58 -29.65 -19.75
C SER A 357 5.70 -28.61 -19.77
N ASP A 358 5.34 -27.34 -19.99
CA ASP A 358 6.25 -26.19 -19.83
C ASP A 358 6.27 -25.64 -18.40
N MET A 359 5.69 -26.36 -17.45
CA MET A 359 5.62 -25.92 -16.06
C MET A 359 6.91 -26.24 -15.30
N VAL A 360 7.33 -25.31 -14.46
CA VAL A 360 8.31 -25.56 -13.40
C VAL A 360 7.62 -26.41 -12.32
N CYS A 361 7.98 -27.69 -12.27
CA CYS A 361 7.35 -28.67 -11.41
C CYS A 361 8.11 -28.80 -10.08
N HIS A 362 7.46 -28.39 -9.00
CA HIS A 362 7.95 -28.55 -7.64
C HIS A 362 7.35 -29.81 -6.99
N GLY A 363 8.03 -30.32 -5.96
CA GLY A 363 7.46 -31.36 -5.10
C GLY A 363 6.51 -30.75 -4.08
N HIS A 364 6.60 -31.22 -2.84
CA HIS A 364 5.88 -30.67 -1.70
C HIS A 364 6.56 -29.40 -1.15
N LEU A 365 6.19 -28.23 -1.68
CA LEU A 365 6.68 -26.93 -1.19
C LEU A 365 6.38 -26.71 0.30
N PHE A 366 5.25 -27.24 0.76
CA PHE A 366 4.74 -27.07 2.13
C PHE A 366 5.03 -28.27 3.03
N HIS A 367 5.91 -29.19 2.62
CA HIS A 367 6.18 -30.41 3.40
C HIS A 367 6.57 -30.05 4.83
N ARG A 368 6.06 -30.79 5.83
CA ARG A 368 6.27 -30.45 7.25
C ARG A 368 7.74 -30.39 7.66
N GLN A 369 8.61 -31.12 6.98
CA GLN A 369 10.04 -31.27 7.33
C GLN A 369 11.03 -30.65 6.34
N ARG A 370 10.59 -30.26 5.14
CA ARG A 370 11.48 -29.71 4.10
C ARG A 370 10.69 -28.87 3.10
N VAL A 371 11.39 -28.23 2.17
CA VAL A 371 10.80 -27.55 1.00
C VAL A 371 11.38 -28.24 -0.23
N GLU A 372 10.52 -28.70 -1.13
CA GLU A 372 10.93 -29.43 -2.33
C GLU A 372 10.82 -28.54 -3.56
N PHE A 373 11.85 -27.73 -3.81
CA PHE A 373 11.93 -26.95 -5.04
C PHE A 373 12.14 -27.85 -6.27
N ALA A 374 11.83 -27.31 -7.46
CA ALA A 374 12.19 -27.93 -8.72
C ALA A 374 13.69 -28.25 -8.74
N THR A 375 14.06 -29.33 -9.45
CA THR A 375 15.43 -29.85 -9.57
C THR A 375 16.11 -30.26 -8.24
N GLY A 376 15.39 -30.29 -7.11
CA GLY A 376 15.96 -30.61 -5.80
C GLY A 376 16.89 -29.53 -5.23
N ALA A 377 16.78 -28.29 -5.72
CA ALA A 377 17.59 -27.17 -5.24
C ALA A 377 17.29 -26.86 -3.76
N LYS A 378 18.29 -26.35 -3.03
CA LYS A 378 18.11 -25.89 -1.63
C LYS A 378 17.47 -24.50 -1.54
N ASN A 379 17.75 -23.66 -2.53
CA ASN A 379 17.27 -22.29 -2.65
C ASN A 379 16.63 -22.11 -4.03
N PHE A 380 15.72 -21.15 -4.13
CA PHE A 380 15.08 -20.75 -5.38
C PHE A 380 15.44 -19.31 -5.77
N LEU A 381 14.97 -18.86 -6.94
CA LEU A 381 15.20 -17.52 -7.46
C LEU A 381 14.82 -16.43 -6.44
N GLY A 382 15.54 -15.30 -6.53
CA GLY A 382 15.40 -14.18 -5.59
C GLY A 382 15.88 -14.47 -4.16
N GLY A 383 16.72 -15.49 -3.97
CA GLY A 383 17.30 -15.83 -2.68
C GLY A 383 16.31 -16.51 -1.72
N LEU A 384 15.26 -17.14 -2.25
CA LEU A 384 14.25 -17.82 -1.45
C LEU A 384 14.83 -19.11 -0.86
N ASP A 385 15.05 -19.11 0.45
CA ASP A 385 15.62 -20.23 1.20
C ASP A 385 14.58 -21.34 1.46
N GLY A 386 14.99 -22.60 1.31
CA GLY A 386 14.19 -23.80 1.59
C GLY A 386 13.97 -24.10 3.08
N ASN A 387 14.11 -23.08 3.94
CA ASN A 387 13.99 -23.22 5.39
C ASN A 387 12.53 -23.28 5.85
N VAL A 388 12.15 -24.43 6.39
CA VAL A 388 10.81 -24.75 6.93
C VAL A 388 10.32 -23.71 7.93
N LYS A 389 11.18 -23.20 8.82
CA LYS A 389 10.77 -22.23 9.86
C LYS A 389 10.43 -20.87 9.24
N ILE A 390 11.19 -20.45 8.23
CA ILE A 390 10.95 -19.18 7.52
C ILE A 390 9.66 -19.30 6.71
N ARG A 391 9.52 -20.36 5.91
CA ARG A 391 8.28 -20.64 5.16
C ARG A 391 7.06 -20.68 6.08
N ASN A 392 7.11 -21.39 7.21
CA ASN A 392 5.96 -21.55 8.11
C ASN A 392 5.54 -20.25 8.82
N ARG A 393 6.42 -19.24 8.89
CA ARG A 393 6.06 -17.94 9.46
C ARG A 393 5.02 -17.21 8.61
N ASN A 394 5.09 -17.35 7.29
CA ASN A 394 4.10 -16.83 6.34
C ASN A 394 4.07 -17.73 5.10
N PRO A 395 3.35 -18.88 5.16
CA PRO A 395 3.35 -19.87 4.07
C PRO A 395 2.87 -19.30 2.74
N TYR A 396 1.86 -18.44 2.78
CA TYR A 396 1.30 -17.86 1.57
C TYR A 396 2.19 -16.76 0.99
N GLY A 397 2.79 -15.90 1.83
CA GLY A 397 3.81 -14.95 1.40
C GLY A 397 5.05 -15.62 0.80
N PHE A 398 5.39 -16.82 1.28
CA PHE A 398 6.43 -17.65 0.65
C PHE A 398 6.04 -18.07 -0.77
N LEU A 399 4.80 -18.53 -0.99
CA LEU A 399 4.31 -18.89 -2.33
C LEU A 399 4.29 -17.68 -3.28
N GLN A 400 3.80 -16.55 -2.78
CA GLN A 400 3.74 -15.30 -3.56
C GLN A 400 5.13 -14.88 -4.03
N ASN A 401 6.12 -14.91 -3.13
CA ASN A 401 7.50 -14.58 -3.49
C ASN A 401 8.13 -15.60 -4.44
N LEU A 402 7.82 -16.89 -4.30
CA LEU A 402 8.26 -17.93 -5.24
C LEU A 402 7.77 -17.61 -6.66
N LEU A 403 6.46 -17.39 -6.81
CA LEU A 403 5.85 -17.08 -8.10
C LEU A 403 6.31 -15.73 -8.63
N TRP A 404 6.48 -14.72 -7.77
CA TRP A 404 6.96 -13.40 -8.19
C TRP A 404 8.36 -13.42 -8.78
N ASN A 405 9.26 -14.20 -8.16
CA ASN A 405 10.66 -14.29 -8.58
C ASN A 405 10.84 -15.03 -9.91
N ASP A 406 9.84 -15.80 -10.34
CA ASP A 406 9.87 -16.58 -11.58
C ASP A 406 8.57 -16.43 -12.41
N ARG A 407 7.94 -15.25 -12.32
CA ARG A 407 6.59 -14.96 -12.85
C ARG A 407 6.40 -15.11 -14.36
N GLU A 408 7.50 -15.27 -15.09
CA GLU A 408 7.46 -15.52 -16.54
C GLU A 408 7.18 -16.99 -16.85
N ASN A 409 7.34 -17.89 -15.87
CA ASN A 409 7.11 -19.31 -15.99
C ASN A 409 5.82 -19.74 -15.28
N LYS A 410 5.21 -20.82 -15.77
CA LYS A 410 4.08 -21.47 -15.10
C LYS A 410 4.61 -22.43 -14.05
N HIS A 411 3.96 -22.50 -12.89
CA HIS A 411 4.41 -23.34 -11.78
C HIS A 411 3.36 -24.36 -11.40
N CYS A 412 3.82 -25.53 -10.97
CA CYS A 412 2.96 -26.50 -10.32
C CYS A 412 3.64 -27.15 -9.12
N PHE A 413 2.86 -27.61 -8.14
CA PHE A 413 3.40 -28.29 -6.97
C PHE A 413 2.44 -29.31 -6.37
N GLN A 414 3.00 -30.24 -5.59
CA GLN A 414 2.23 -31.24 -4.87
C GLN A 414 1.81 -30.67 -3.51
N PHE A 415 0.55 -30.87 -3.12
CA PHE A 415 0.04 -30.45 -1.82
C PHE A 415 -0.95 -31.48 -1.29
N ASP A 416 -0.70 -32.02 -0.11
CA ASP A 416 -1.56 -33.02 0.49
C ASP A 416 -1.46 -33.09 2.02
N LEU A 417 -1.94 -34.18 2.62
CA LEU A 417 -1.94 -34.43 4.07
C LEU A 417 -0.55 -34.34 4.74
N ARG A 418 0.56 -34.51 4.00
CA ARG A 418 1.95 -34.40 4.48
C ARG A 418 2.41 -32.94 4.62
N ASP A 419 1.70 -32.02 3.98
CA ASP A 419 2.04 -30.61 3.97
C ASP A 419 1.53 -29.86 5.20
N HIS A 420 2.08 -28.67 5.41
CA HIS A 420 1.62 -27.72 6.40
C HIS A 420 0.33 -27.07 5.93
N GLN A 421 -0.76 -27.41 6.62
CA GLN A 421 -2.12 -27.04 6.21
C GLN A 421 -2.46 -25.55 6.38
N ALA A 422 -1.60 -24.72 6.98
CA ALA A 422 -1.91 -23.30 7.24
C ALA A 422 -2.07 -22.44 5.97
N VAL A 423 -1.60 -22.92 4.82
CA VAL A 423 -1.72 -22.22 3.54
C VAL A 423 -3.07 -22.48 2.84
N ARG A 424 -3.78 -23.56 3.22
CA ARG A 424 -4.94 -24.09 2.46
C ARG A 424 -6.01 -23.04 2.15
N THR A 425 -6.41 -22.24 3.14
CA THR A 425 -7.47 -21.23 3.00
C THR A 425 -7.09 -20.16 2.01
N ARG A 426 -5.80 -19.81 1.98
CA ARG A 426 -5.29 -18.86 1.01
C ARG A 426 -5.15 -19.45 -0.39
N LEU A 427 -4.88 -20.75 -0.52
CA LEU A 427 -4.89 -21.43 -1.81
C LEU A 427 -6.30 -21.47 -2.41
N THR A 428 -7.32 -21.80 -1.63
CA THR A 428 -8.70 -21.88 -2.13
C THR A 428 -9.29 -20.52 -2.48
N GLN A 429 -8.84 -19.46 -1.81
CA GLN A 429 -9.26 -18.07 -2.04
C GLN A 429 -8.45 -17.34 -3.13
N ASP A 430 -7.45 -17.98 -3.74
CA ASP A 430 -6.63 -17.35 -4.79
C ASP A 430 -7.22 -17.64 -6.17
N GLU A 431 -7.61 -16.60 -6.90
CA GLU A 431 -8.17 -16.69 -8.26
C GLU A 431 -7.18 -17.28 -9.28
N ASN A 432 -5.88 -17.20 -8.99
CA ASN A 432 -4.83 -17.79 -9.84
C ASN A 432 -4.57 -19.26 -9.54
N ALA A 433 -5.15 -19.83 -8.48
CA ALA A 433 -4.93 -21.23 -8.14
C ALA A 433 -5.82 -22.14 -8.99
N HIS A 434 -5.20 -23.13 -9.63
CA HIS A 434 -5.89 -24.24 -10.27
C HIS A 434 -5.58 -25.53 -9.50
N ILE A 435 -6.59 -26.18 -8.95
CA ILE A 435 -6.44 -27.30 -8.02
C ILE A 435 -7.07 -28.55 -8.60
N ILE A 436 -6.28 -29.61 -8.77
CA ILE A 436 -6.78 -30.96 -9.05
C ILE A 436 -6.72 -31.79 -7.79
N VAL A 437 -7.83 -32.43 -7.44
CA VAL A 437 -7.96 -33.23 -6.23
C VAL A 437 -8.40 -34.65 -6.58
N ILE A 438 -7.66 -35.64 -6.09
CA ILE A 438 -8.11 -37.03 -6.05
C ILE A 438 -8.85 -37.26 -4.73
N ARG A 439 -10.18 -37.41 -4.78
CA ARG A 439 -11.00 -37.75 -3.61
C ARG A 439 -10.70 -39.18 -3.16
N GLU A 440 -10.66 -39.38 -1.86
CA GLU A 440 -10.27 -40.62 -1.20
C GLU A 440 -8.83 -41.07 -1.49
N GLY A 441 -7.97 -40.15 -1.95
CA GLY A 441 -6.53 -40.39 -2.13
C GLY A 441 -5.81 -40.74 -0.83
N TRP A 442 -6.36 -40.32 0.33
CA TRP A 442 -5.86 -40.71 1.64
C TRP A 442 -5.76 -42.23 1.87
N ILE A 443 -6.54 -43.04 1.15
CA ILE A 443 -6.52 -44.50 1.23
C ILE A 443 -5.17 -45.06 0.78
N LEU A 444 -4.59 -44.49 -0.28
CA LEU A 444 -3.26 -44.86 -0.76
C LEU A 444 -2.18 -44.61 0.30
N LYS A 445 -2.30 -43.50 1.04
CA LYS A 445 -1.40 -43.20 2.16
C LYS A 445 -1.56 -44.16 3.33
N TYR A 446 -2.79 -44.50 3.67
CA TYR A 446 -3.06 -45.47 4.74
C TYR A 446 -2.46 -46.84 4.38
N LEU A 447 -2.62 -47.30 3.14
CA LEU A 447 -2.02 -48.54 2.66
C LEU A 447 -0.48 -48.53 2.73
N ALA A 448 0.14 -47.43 2.31
CA ALA A 448 1.59 -47.27 2.43
C ALA A 448 2.05 -47.32 3.90
N ALA A 449 1.31 -46.70 4.83
CA ALA A 449 1.61 -46.73 6.25
C ALA A 449 1.41 -48.13 6.87
N LYS A 450 0.39 -48.87 6.43
CA LYS A 450 0.11 -50.25 6.86
C LYS A 450 1.26 -51.20 6.51
N LYS A 451 1.91 -51.03 5.35
CA LYS A 451 3.11 -51.81 4.96
C LYS A 451 4.29 -51.62 5.94
N VAL A 452 4.34 -50.51 6.68
CA VAL A 452 5.39 -50.19 7.66
C VAL A 452 4.91 -50.42 9.11
N GLY A 453 3.83 -51.20 9.30
CA GLY A 453 3.35 -51.62 10.62
C GLY A 453 2.48 -50.61 11.37
N LYS A 454 2.03 -49.54 10.72
CA LYS A 454 1.08 -48.56 11.29
C LYS A 454 -0.34 -48.88 10.85
N ASP A 455 -0.91 -49.98 11.36
CA ASP A 455 -2.28 -50.39 11.08
C ASP A 455 -3.21 -50.05 12.24
N VAL A 456 -3.74 -48.81 12.26
CA VAL A 456 -4.67 -48.36 13.29
C VAL A 456 -5.87 -47.67 12.63
N PRO A 457 -7.12 -48.13 12.86
CA PRO A 457 -8.33 -47.49 12.33
C PRO A 457 -8.43 -45.99 12.68
N SER A 458 -7.89 -45.57 13.82
CA SER A 458 -7.83 -44.16 14.20
C SER A 458 -6.95 -43.31 13.28
N TYR A 459 -5.88 -43.89 12.70
CA TYR A 459 -5.02 -43.19 11.74
C TYR A 459 -5.71 -43.02 10.39
N ALA A 460 -6.40 -44.06 9.91
CA ALA A 460 -7.26 -43.97 8.72
C ALA A 460 -8.31 -42.85 8.90
N ARG A 461 -8.95 -42.80 10.07
CA ARG A 461 -9.93 -41.75 10.39
C ARG A 461 -9.33 -40.35 10.37
N GLN A 462 -8.14 -40.16 10.95
CA GLN A 462 -7.44 -38.87 10.92
C GLN A 462 -7.17 -38.40 9.49
N LEU A 463 -6.71 -39.30 8.61
CA LEU A 463 -6.44 -38.96 7.21
C LEU A 463 -7.73 -38.59 6.46
N GLN A 464 -8.81 -39.35 6.69
CA GLN A 464 -10.13 -39.07 6.13
C GLN A 464 -10.66 -37.70 6.61
N ASP A 465 -10.60 -37.40 7.91
CA ASP A 465 -11.09 -36.15 8.47
C ASP A 465 -10.30 -34.95 7.93
N MET A 466 -8.98 -35.09 7.73
CA MET A 466 -8.15 -34.04 7.14
C MET A 466 -8.48 -33.77 5.67
N GLU A 467 -8.67 -34.82 4.85
CA GLU A 467 -9.06 -34.65 3.45
C GLU A 467 -10.45 -34.05 3.34
N ARG A 468 -11.42 -34.54 4.14
CA ARG A 468 -12.77 -33.99 4.20
C ARG A 468 -12.77 -32.51 4.57
N ALA A 469 -11.91 -32.09 5.51
CA ALA A 469 -11.78 -30.68 5.87
C ALA A 469 -11.31 -29.82 4.69
N PHE A 470 -10.43 -30.34 3.83
CA PHE A 470 -9.98 -29.63 2.63
C PHE A 470 -11.07 -29.59 1.55
N LEU A 471 -11.77 -30.70 1.31
CA LEU A 471 -12.90 -30.75 0.37
C LEU A 471 -14.02 -29.78 0.76
N LEU A 472 -14.42 -29.76 2.03
CA LEU A 472 -15.41 -28.82 2.55
C LEU A 472 -14.99 -27.35 2.38
N GLU A 473 -13.69 -27.07 2.36
CA GLU A 473 -13.17 -25.73 2.12
C GLU A 473 -13.25 -25.34 0.65
N LEU A 474 -12.99 -26.28 -0.27
CA LEU A 474 -13.13 -26.08 -1.71
C LEU A 474 -14.59 -25.79 -2.12
N GLU A 475 -15.57 -26.35 -1.40
CA GLU A 475 -17.01 -26.15 -1.65
C GLU A 475 -17.58 -24.84 -1.08
N GLN A 476 -16.78 -24.04 -0.34
CA GLN A 476 -17.28 -22.79 0.25
C GLN A 476 -17.53 -21.71 -0.80
N SER A 477 -18.49 -20.81 -0.52
CA SER A 477 -18.74 -19.62 -1.35
C SER A 477 -17.57 -18.62 -1.37
N SER A 478 -16.61 -18.78 -0.45
CA SER A 478 -15.38 -18.00 -0.41
C SER A 478 -14.28 -18.56 -1.32
N THR A 479 -14.46 -19.74 -1.92
CA THR A 479 -13.51 -20.32 -2.87
C THR A 479 -13.52 -19.53 -4.18
N SER A 480 -12.34 -19.10 -4.61
CA SER A 480 -12.13 -18.41 -5.88
C SER A 480 -11.21 -19.18 -6.83
N ALA A 481 -10.51 -20.21 -6.33
CA ALA A 481 -9.68 -21.11 -7.12
C ALA A 481 -10.52 -21.92 -8.14
N SER A 482 -9.90 -22.26 -9.28
CA SER A 482 -10.46 -23.24 -10.21
C SER A 482 -10.21 -24.65 -9.69
N VAL A 483 -11.26 -25.44 -9.46
CA VAL A 483 -11.14 -26.76 -8.82
C VAL A 483 -11.68 -27.85 -9.74
N SER A 484 -10.91 -28.93 -9.90
CA SER A 484 -11.33 -30.16 -10.58
C SER A 484 -11.15 -31.35 -9.64
N THR A 485 -12.23 -32.04 -9.34
CA THR A 485 -12.25 -33.22 -8.46
C THR A 485 -12.40 -34.49 -9.27
N PHE A 486 -11.62 -35.51 -8.91
CA PHE A 486 -11.68 -36.85 -9.48
C PHE A 486 -11.81 -37.87 -8.35
N ASP A 487 -12.76 -38.79 -8.44
CA ASP A 487 -12.84 -39.88 -7.48
C ASP A 487 -11.72 -40.89 -7.75
N LEU A 488 -11.10 -41.44 -6.69
CA LEU A 488 -10.01 -42.41 -6.85
C LEU A 488 -10.40 -43.58 -7.75
N GLN A 489 -11.65 -44.04 -7.70
CA GLN A 489 -12.12 -45.12 -8.56
C GLN A 489 -12.05 -44.76 -10.06
N ASP A 490 -12.57 -43.59 -10.44
CA ASP A 490 -12.58 -43.13 -11.82
C ASP A 490 -11.16 -42.96 -12.37
N VAL A 491 -10.25 -42.48 -11.52
CA VAL A 491 -8.83 -42.35 -11.86
C VAL A 491 -8.18 -43.72 -12.11
N LEU A 492 -8.57 -44.74 -11.37
CA LEU A 492 -8.06 -46.10 -11.54
C LEU A 492 -8.62 -46.78 -12.79
N GLU A 493 -9.86 -46.49 -13.16
CA GLU A 493 -10.50 -47.01 -14.38
C GLU A 493 -10.00 -46.28 -15.63
N ASN A 494 -9.78 -44.96 -15.54
CA ASN A 494 -9.38 -44.10 -16.66
C ASN A 494 -8.17 -43.20 -16.30
N PRO A 495 -6.97 -43.77 -16.09
CA PRO A 495 -5.80 -43.02 -15.62
C PRO A 495 -5.36 -41.90 -16.57
N GLN A 496 -5.63 -42.02 -17.87
CA GLN A 496 -5.28 -41.00 -18.86
C GLN A 496 -6.03 -39.68 -18.62
N GLN A 497 -7.26 -39.73 -18.09
CA GLN A 497 -8.10 -38.54 -17.93
C GLN A 497 -7.48 -37.54 -16.95
N ILE A 498 -7.03 -38.02 -15.79
CA ILE A 498 -6.39 -37.15 -14.79
C ILE A 498 -5.02 -36.67 -15.24
N LEU A 499 -4.28 -37.48 -15.99
CA LEU A 499 -2.96 -37.11 -16.51
C LEU A 499 -3.07 -36.01 -17.57
N ASN A 500 -4.06 -36.08 -18.46
CA ASN A 500 -4.37 -35.02 -19.41
C ASN A 500 -4.81 -33.75 -18.69
N ALA A 501 -5.76 -33.87 -17.75
CA ALA A 501 -6.21 -32.75 -16.94
C ALA A 501 -5.04 -32.08 -16.20
N ALA A 502 -4.11 -32.88 -15.66
CA ALA A 502 -2.96 -32.36 -14.94
C ALA A 502 -2.00 -31.56 -15.83
N THR A 503 -1.77 -31.97 -17.08
CA THR A 503 -0.90 -31.22 -17.99
C THR A 503 -1.56 -30.02 -18.64
N GLU A 504 -2.88 -30.08 -18.85
CA GLU A 504 -3.64 -29.02 -19.53
C GLU A 504 -4.22 -27.98 -18.55
N ILE A 505 -4.02 -28.18 -17.24
CA ILE A 505 -4.64 -27.39 -16.17
C ILE A 505 -4.44 -25.87 -16.30
N LEU A 506 -3.32 -25.42 -16.89
CA LEU A 506 -2.99 -24.01 -17.15
C LEU A 506 -3.11 -23.62 -18.64
N GLY A 507 -3.85 -24.40 -19.44
CA GLY A 507 -4.24 -24.07 -20.81
C GLY A 507 -3.22 -24.37 -21.92
N ASP A 508 -2.18 -25.16 -21.65
CA ASP A 508 -1.19 -25.54 -22.67
C ASP A 508 -1.58 -26.80 -23.45
N ALA A 509 -1.23 -26.84 -24.73
CA ALA A 509 -1.32 -28.07 -25.51
C ALA A 509 -0.30 -29.08 -24.97
N PRO A 510 -0.70 -30.34 -24.70
CA PRO A 510 0.19 -31.32 -24.12
C PRO A 510 1.39 -31.64 -25.03
N LYS A 511 2.59 -31.80 -24.44
CA LYS A 511 3.78 -32.30 -25.16
C LYS A 511 3.78 -33.83 -25.32
N HIS A 512 2.62 -34.46 -25.15
CA HIS A 512 2.43 -35.90 -24.87
C HIS A 512 2.65 -36.89 -26.00
N ALA A 513 2.97 -36.48 -27.23
CA ALA A 513 2.87 -37.39 -28.36
C ALA A 513 3.75 -38.66 -28.27
N LEU A 514 4.74 -38.73 -27.35
CA LEU A 514 5.71 -39.83 -27.26
C LEU A 514 6.13 -40.26 -25.82
N LEU A 515 5.48 -39.78 -24.75
CA LEU A 515 5.87 -40.11 -23.36
C LEU A 515 5.02 -41.24 -22.79
N ASP A 516 5.66 -42.29 -22.26
CA ASP A 516 4.97 -43.35 -21.52
C ASP A 516 4.30 -42.81 -20.26
N MET A 517 3.20 -43.44 -19.84
CA MET A 517 2.50 -43.09 -18.59
C MET A 517 3.42 -43.29 -17.38
N PRO A 518 3.31 -42.43 -16.34
CA PRO A 518 4.08 -42.60 -15.12
C PRO A 518 3.65 -43.88 -14.42
N LYS A 519 4.62 -44.55 -13.78
CA LYS A 519 4.37 -45.82 -13.08
C LYS A 519 3.45 -45.59 -11.88
N MET A 520 2.29 -46.23 -11.89
CA MET A 520 1.36 -46.25 -10.77
C MET A 520 1.87 -47.13 -9.61
N VAL A 521 1.51 -46.78 -8.37
CA VAL A 521 1.77 -47.62 -7.21
C VAL A 521 1.09 -49.00 -7.31
N ASP A 522 1.65 -49.99 -6.62
CA ASP A 522 1.03 -51.32 -6.52
C ASP A 522 -0.26 -51.27 -5.68
N LEU A 523 -1.38 -51.56 -6.34
CA LEU A 523 -2.74 -51.52 -5.77
C LEU A 523 -3.19 -52.86 -5.17
N ASN A 524 -2.31 -53.86 -5.12
CA ASN A 524 -2.64 -55.14 -4.49
C ASN A 524 -3.01 -54.92 -3.01
N GLY A 525 -4.22 -55.37 -2.64
CA GLY A 525 -4.73 -55.27 -1.28
C GLY A 525 -5.59 -54.03 -0.98
N VAL A 526 -5.76 -53.08 -1.92
CA VAL A 526 -6.67 -51.93 -1.75
C VAL A 526 -8.08 -52.40 -1.40
N ASN A 527 -8.63 -53.33 -2.18
CA ASN A 527 -9.95 -53.90 -1.95
C ASN A 527 -10.12 -54.59 -0.60
N LYS A 528 -9.06 -55.22 -0.08
CA LYS A 528 -9.09 -55.85 1.25
C LYS A 528 -9.11 -54.77 2.32
N ALA A 529 -8.26 -53.75 2.21
CA ALA A 529 -8.22 -52.64 3.16
C ALA A 529 -9.53 -51.84 3.20
N LEU A 530 -10.17 -51.60 2.05
CA LEU A 530 -11.49 -50.95 1.99
C LEU A 530 -12.54 -51.75 2.77
N ARG A 531 -12.56 -53.08 2.62
CA ARG A 531 -13.46 -53.95 3.38
C ARG A 531 -13.14 -53.93 4.88
N ASP A 532 -11.86 -54.02 5.24
CA ASP A 532 -11.41 -53.98 6.64
C ASP A 532 -11.82 -52.66 7.32
N LEU A 533 -11.69 -51.52 6.62
CA LEU A 533 -12.09 -50.20 7.11
C LEU A 533 -13.61 -50.05 7.24
N LYS A 534 -14.39 -50.54 6.26
CA LYS A 534 -15.87 -50.58 6.37
C LYS A 534 -16.31 -51.45 7.56
N ASN A 535 -15.68 -52.62 7.74
CA ASN A 535 -15.95 -53.51 8.87
C ASN A 535 -15.54 -52.88 10.22
N ALA A 536 -14.52 -52.02 10.23
CA ALA A 536 -14.11 -51.24 11.39
C ALA A 536 -15.01 -50.01 11.66
N GLY A 537 -16.09 -49.82 10.88
CA GLY A 537 -17.09 -48.77 11.08
C GLY A 537 -16.78 -47.44 10.39
N LEU A 538 -15.81 -47.37 9.47
CA LEU A 538 -15.61 -46.18 8.64
C LEU A 538 -16.61 -46.16 7.47
N THR A 539 -17.32 -45.04 7.33
CA THR A 539 -18.08 -44.74 6.11
C THR A 539 -17.11 -44.36 5.00
N LEU A 540 -17.13 -45.09 3.89
CA LEU A 540 -16.35 -44.80 2.67
C LEU A 540 -17.33 -44.57 1.52
N GLU A 541 -17.06 -43.57 0.68
CA GLU A 541 -17.84 -43.32 -0.53
C GLU A 541 -17.43 -44.29 -1.65
N THR A 542 -16.16 -44.71 -1.70
CA THR A 542 -15.69 -45.75 -2.65
C THR A 542 -16.37 -47.10 -2.47
N VAL A 543 -16.77 -47.67 -3.61
CA VAL A 543 -17.24 -49.05 -3.76
C VAL A 543 -16.03 -49.95 -4.05
N PRO A 544 -16.01 -51.25 -3.67
CA PRO A 544 -14.86 -52.12 -3.94
C PRO A 544 -14.54 -52.18 -5.44
N LEU A 545 -13.26 -51.99 -5.79
CA LEU A 545 -12.77 -52.00 -7.17
C LEU A 545 -13.10 -53.33 -7.84
N ALA A 546 -13.65 -53.29 -9.06
CA ALA A 546 -13.80 -54.49 -9.88
C ALA A 546 -12.41 -55.14 -10.07
N LYS A 547 -12.32 -56.48 -9.99
CA LYS A 547 -11.06 -57.18 -10.28
C LYS A 547 -10.56 -56.74 -11.66
N PRO A 548 -9.25 -56.52 -11.85
CA PRO A 548 -8.69 -56.42 -13.20
C PRO A 548 -9.09 -57.68 -13.96
N ALA A 549 -9.54 -57.53 -15.21
CA ALA A 549 -9.72 -58.67 -16.10
C ALA A 549 -8.37 -59.41 -16.17
N ALA A 550 -8.33 -60.63 -15.66
CA ALA A 550 -7.14 -61.46 -15.71
C ALA A 550 -6.67 -61.57 -17.17
N GLU A 551 -5.36 -61.38 -17.39
CA GLU A 551 -4.70 -61.75 -18.64
C GLU A 551 -5.19 -63.14 -19.04
N LYS A 552 -5.79 -63.25 -20.23
CA LYS A 552 -6.15 -64.55 -20.82
C LYS A 552 -4.87 -65.36 -20.98
N GLN A 553 -4.59 -66.24 -20.02
CA GLN A 553 -3.64 -67.33 -20.22
C GLN A 553 -4.14 -68.15 -21.41
N ALA A 554 -3.30 -68.18 -22.45
CA ALA A 554 -3.52 -68.99 -23.64
C ALA A 554 -3.62 -70.46 -23.23
N ASP A 555 -4.82 -71.00 -23.37
CA ASP A 555 -5.13 -72.40 -23.15
C ASP A 555 -4.37 -73.24 -24.19
N LYS A 556 -3.36 -73.99 -23.73
CA LYS A 556 -2.69 -75.01 -24.54
C LYS A 556 -3.57 -76.26 -24.52
N GLN A 557 -4.38 -76.44 -25.55
CA GLN A 557 -4.90 -77.75 -25.93
C GLN A 557 -4.31 -78.25 -27.26
N PRO A 558 -4.14 -79.56 -27.43
CA PRO A 558 -3.31 -80.15 -28.49
C PRO A 558 -4.07 -80.19 -29.81
N ARG A 559 -3.40 -79.79 -30.90
CA ARG A 559 -3.92 -79.96 -32.27
C ARG A 559 -4.03 -81.44 -32.63
N SER A 560 -5.25 -81.93 -32.80
CA SER A 560 -5.53 -83.09 -33.63
C SER A 560 -5.79 -82.63 -35.08
N THR A 561 -4.94 -83.07 -35.99
CA THR A 561 -5.14 -82.94 -37.45
C THR A 561 -5.91 -84.14 -37.98
N PRO A 562 -7.00 -83.96 -38.74
CA PRO A 562 -7.50 -84.97 -39.66
C PRO A 562 -6.78 -84.88 -41.01
N LYS A 563 -6.49 -86.05 -41.58
CA LYS A 563 -5.98 -86.27 -42.94
C LYS A 563 -7.05 -85.98 -44.01
N LEU A 564 -6.61 -85.50 -45.18
CA LEU A 564 -7.10 -85.82 -46.54
C LEU A 564 -5.93 -85.48 -47.50
N VAL A 565 -5.30 -86.45 -48.20
CA VAL A 565 -5.64 -86.96 -49.55
C VAL A 565 -5.52 -85.82 -50.58
N GLN A 566 -4.59 -85.76 -51.54
CA GLN A 566 -3.77 -86.72 -52.29
C GLN A 566 -2.29 -86.31 -52.32
#